data_AF-A0A7R9V7A3-F1
#
_entry.id   AF-A0A7R9V7A3-F1
#
_cell.length_a   1.000
_cell.length_b   1.000
_cell.length_c   1.000
_cell.angle_alpha   90.00
_cell.angle_beta   90.00
_cell.angle_gamma   90.00
#
_symmetry.space_group_name_H-M   'P 1'
#
loop_
_entity.id
_entity.type
_entity.pdbx_description
1 polymer ?
#
loop_
_entity_poly.entity_id
_entity_poly.type
_entity_poly.pdbx_seq_one_letter_code
_entity_poly.pdbx_strand_id
1 'polypeptide(L)'
;MATYGGIGFCSTCHGPLGTPLSDRVALPTWRNRCSSARAPRSTILLLGNAPPPCTAGTQGKCAAQPPPFSPSVPVGFKAGMAKLQSQGGADALLGWSVLTEAGHELVGEVIEVVPSAAPARGVMLKARRLSELQPYGYSGTEEHYVPLRDPFVWCLYPDQKVLTVKLPKGFLSLGRRSLILGFLASELPQLSAPLEKVAIGRREMRVMPSRRQLEAAGRRDLVDLVLKCGGFCEVAVELGMRSRRRPAGYWDNPEHLDAELRAFVAGQWVVLERP
;
A
#
# COMPACT_ATOMS: atom_id res chain seq x y z
N MET A 1 16.84 -45.64 51.71
CA MET A 1 16.42 -44.93 50.49
C MET A 1 14.91 -45.05 50.40
N ALA A 2 14.21 -44.02 50.87
CA ALA A 2 12.78 -44.04 51.17
C ALA A 2 12.03 -43.04 50.26
N THR A 3 11.12 -43.59 49.45
CA THR A 3 9.68 -43.27 49.31
C THR A 3 9.10 -41.85 49.21
N TYR A 4 7.98 -41.78 48.46
CA TYR A 4 6.86 -40.81 48.43
C TYR A 4 7.12 -39.46 47.75
N GLY A 5 6.19 -38.82 47.03
CA GLY A 5 4.76 -39.08 46.78
C GLY A 5 4.20 -37.92 45.94
N GLY A 6 3.12 -38.17 45.19
CA GLY A 6 2.42 -37.14 44.41
C GLY A 6 1.52 -36.26 45.27
N ILE A 7 1.20 -35.05 44.79
CA ILE A 7 0.07 -34.24 45.22
C ILE A 7 -0.44 -33.47 43.99
N GLY A 8 -1.72 -33.65 43.66
CA GLY A 8 -2.50 -32.69 42.89
C GLY A 8 -3.27 -31.78 43.83
N PHE A 9 -3.66 -30.58 43.39
CA PHE A 9 -4.80 -29.86 43.96
C PHE A 9 -5.44 -28.91 42.94
N CYS A 10 -6.74 -28.76 43.12
CA CYS A 10 -7.74 -28.19 42.24
C CYS A 10 -8.13 -26.76 42.68
N SER A 11 -8.85 -26.08 41.77
CA SER A 11 -10.00 -25.19 42.02
C SER A 11 -9.85 -23.79 42.68
N THR A 12 -10.18 -22.78 41.87
CA THR A 12 -11.10 -21.63 42.12
C THR A 12 -11.23 -21.00 43.50
N CYS A 13 -11.06 -19.67 43.56
CA CYS A 13 -11.81 -18.78 44.44
C CYS A 13 -12.27 -17.50 43.70
N HIS A 14 -13.54 -17.16 43.92
CA HIS A 14 -14.25 -15.93 43.55
C HIS A 14 -13.73 -14.68 44.32
N GLY A 15 -14.07 -13.47 43.81
CA GLY A 15 -13.75 -12.12 44.36
C GLY A 15 -14.44 -11.75 45.69
N PRO A 16 -14.88 -10.50 45.98
CA PRO A 16 -14.75 -9.20 45.27
C PRO A 16 -14.41 -7.98 46.20
N LEU A 17 -14.56 -6.75 45.65
CA LEU A 17 -14.83 -5.43 46.30
C LEU A 17 -13.71 -4.65 47.04
N GLY A 18 -13.58 -3.36 46.67
CA GLY A 18 -13.15 -2.29 47.59
C GLY A 18 -12.09 -1.30 47.08
N THR A 19 -12.51 -0.23 46.41
CA THR A 19 -11.82 1.08 46.35
C THR A 19 -11.97 1.82 47.70
N PRO A 20 -11.48 3.07 47.96
CA PRO A 20 -10.68 4.03 47.15
C PRO A 20 -9.50 4.72 47.91
N LEU A 21 -8.64 5.47 47.20
CA LEU A 21 -7.89 6.68 47.66
C LEU A 21 -7.07 7.20 46.46
N SER A 22 -7.52 8.26 45.77
CA SER A 22 -7.12 9.67 45.90
C SER A 22 -5.62 9.93 45.74
N ASP A 23 -5.25 10.53 44.60
CA ASP A 23 -4.54 11.83 44.50
C ASP A 23 -4.17 12.07 43.02
N ARG A 24 -4.91 12.93 42.29
CA ARG A 24 -4.66 14.38 42.11
C ARG A 24 -3.27 14.71 41.56
N VAL A 25 -3.14 14.71 40.22
CA VAL A 25 -2.31 15.71 39.52
C VAL A 25 -3.12 16.25 38.34
N ALA A 26 -3.27 17.58 38.34
CA ALA A 26 -4.11 18.36 37.46
C ALA A 26 -3.52 18.49 36.04
N LEU A 27 -4.38 18.38 35.03
CA LEU A 27 -4.11 18.82 33.65
C LEU A 27 -5.01 20.01 33.32
N PRO A 28 -4.49 21.06 32.66
CA PRO A 28 -5.21 22.31 32.48
C PRO A 28 -6.31 22.22 31.41
N THR A 29 -7.50 22.63 31.83
CA THR A 29 -8.70 22.83 31.00
C THR A 29 -8.51 23.97 30.02
N TRP A 30 -8.60 23.67 28.72
CA TRP A 30 -8.75 24.68 27.68
C TRP A 30 -10.17 25.23 27.69
N ARG A 31 -10.31 26.47 28.18
CA ARG A 31 -11.51 27.30 28.03
C ARG A 31 -11.59 27.80 26.58
N ASN A 32 -12.61 27.37 25.83
CA ASN A 32 -13.03 28.09 24.64
C ASN A 32 -14.06 29.15 25.02
N ARG A 33 -13.64 30.40 24.84
CA ARG A 33 -14.40 31.62 25.03
C ARG A 33 -15.30 31.81 23.80
N CYS A 34 -16.61 31.66 23.99
CA CYS A 34 -17.61 32.19 23.07
C CYS A 34 -17.61 33.72 23.17
N SER A 35 -17.45 34.39 22.04
CA SER A 35 -17.94 35.76 21.85
C SER A 35 -18.31 35.96 20.38
N SER A 36 -19.53 36.46 20.23
CA SER A 36 -20.32 36.78 19.05
C SER A 36 -19.65 37.66 17.98
N ALA A 37 -19.90 37.34 16.71
CA ALA A 37 -20.06 38.30 15.60
C ALA A 37 -20.80 37.58 14.46
N ARG A 38 -22.13 37.71 14.39
CA ARG A 38 -22.87 38.62 13.49
C ARG A 38 -22.71 38.25 12.00
N ALA A 39 -23.74 37.61 11.47
CA ALA A 39 -23.94 37.29 10.06
C ALA A 39 -24.08 38.54 9.19
N PRO A 40 -23.79 38.42 7.88
CA PRO A 40 -24.70 38.96 6.88
C PRO A 40 -25.27 37.86 5.98
N ARG A 41 -26.59 37.95 5.80
CA ARG A 41 -27.35 37.25 4.75
C ARG A 41 -26.89 37.77 3.39
N SER A 42 -26.58 36.87 2.47
CA SER A 42 -26.52 37.21 1.05
C SER A 42 -27.18 36.07 0.26
N THR A 43 -28.44 36.33 -0.06
CA THR A 43 -29.24 35.63 -1.06
C THR A 43 -28.53 35.74 -2.40
N ILE A 44 -28.03 34.64 -2.94
CA ILE A 44 -27.55 34.57 -4.33
C ILE A 44 -28.57 33.76 -5.13
N LEU A 45 -29.10 34.44 -6.15
CA LEU A 45 -30.08 33.97 -7.12
C LEU A 45 -29.54 32.77 -7.91
N LEU A 46 -30.33 31.70 -7.99
CA LEU A 46 -30.17 30.61 -8.95
C LEU A 46 -30.56 31.14 -10.34
N LEU A 47 -29.55 31.49 -11.15
CA LEU A 47 -29.71 31.58 -12.60
C LEU A 47 -29.18 30.28 -13.21
N GLY A 48 -30.09 29.55 -13.85
CA GLY A 48 -29.79 28.34 -14.61
C GLY A 48 -28.92 28.67 -15.81
N ASN A 49 -27.70 28.13 -15.82
CA ASN A 49 -26.87 28.10 -17.02
C ASN A 49 -27.14 26.80 -17.77
N ALA A 50 -27.75 26.96 -18.95
CA ALA A 50 -27.82 25.93 -19.97
C ALA A 50 -26.40 25.50 -20.40
N PRO A 51 -26.16 24.23 -20.76
CA PRO A 51 -24.87 23.78 -21.24
C PRO A 51 -24.57 24.36 -22.64
N PRO A 52 -23.33 24.80 -22.91
CA PRO A 52 -22.95 25.30 -24.22
C PRO A 52 -22.86 24.16 -25.26
N PRO A 53 -23.07 24.45 -26.56
CA PRO A 53 -23.00 23.47 -27.63
C PRO A 53 -21.57 22.96 -27.83
N CYS A 54 -21.44 21.63 -27.93
CA CYS A 54 -20.20 20.93 -28.20
C CYS A 54 -19.58 21.39 -29.53
N THR A 55 -18.42 22.04 -29.46
CA THR A 55 -17.54 22.24 -30.60
C THR A 55 -16.70 20.98 -30.82
N ALA A 56 -16.81 20.45 -32.04
CA ALA A 56 -16.01 19.34 -32.53
C ALA A 56 -14.54 19.74 -32.67
N GLY A 57 -13.64 18.85 -32.26
CA GLY A 57 -12.26 18.85 -32.75
C GLY A 57 -11.19 18.78 -31.68
N THR A 58 -10.93 17.58 -31.13
CA THR A 58 -9.56 17.11 -30.91
C THR A 58 -9.60 15.57 -30.76
N GLN A 59 -8.87 14.86 -31.62
CA GLN A 59 -8.73 13.40 -31.56
C GLN A 59 -7.89 13.02 -30.34
N GLY A 60 -8.52 12.89 -29.18
CA GLY A 60 -7.97 12.16 -28.04
C GLY A 60 -8.21 10.67 -28.26
N LYS A 61 -7.16 9.85 -28.15
CA LYS A 61 -7.25 8.39 -28.12
C LYS A 61 -8.21 8.00 -26.98
N CYS A 62 -9.46 7.71 -27.31
CA CYS A 62 -10.38 7.03 -26.42
C CYS A 62 -9.72 5.72 -26.00
N ALA A 63 -9.49 5.55 -24.70
CA ALA A 63 -9.22 4.24 -24.14
C ALA A 63 -10.30 3.29 -24.66
N ALA A 64 -9.90 2.30 -25.45
CA ALA A 64 -10.81 1.33 -26.03
C ALA A 64 -11.62 0.71 -24.90
N GLN A 65 -12.93 0.97 -24.88
CA GLN A 65 -13.83 0.19 -24.05
C GLN A 65 -13.68 -1.27 -24.49
N PRO A 66 -13.59 -2.22 -23.54
CA PRO A 66 -13.54 -3.63 -23.91
C PRO A 66 -14.76 -3.96 -24.78
N PRO A 67 -14.60 -4.80 -25.83
CA PRO A 67 -15.68 -5.10 -26.75
C PRO A 67 -16.89 -5.66 -26.01
N PRO A 68 -18.13 -5.36 -26.46
CA PRO A 68 -19.34 -5.92 -25.87
C PRO A 68 -19.27 -7.46 -25.96
N PHE A 69 -19.35 -8.11 -24.80
CA PHE A 69 -19.24 -9.56 -24.65
C PHE A 69 -20.27 -10.28 -25.51
N SER A 70 -19.83 -11.03 -26.53
CA SER A 70 -20.64 -12.09 -27.12
C SER A 70 -21.04 -13.10 -26.04
N PRO A 71 -22.24 -13.72 -26.07
CA PRO A 71 -22.71 -14.62 -25.02
C PRO A 71 -21.96 -15.96 -25.09
N SER A 72 -20.72 -16.00 -24.60
CA SER A 72 -20.05 -17.25 -24.30
C SER A 72 -20.56 -17.78 -22.96
N VAL A 73 -20.75 -19.10 -22.87
CA VAL A 73 -21.31 -19.73 -21.67
C VAL A 73 -20.28 -19.66 -20.54
N PRO A 74 -20.59 -19.05 -19.39
CA PRO A 74 -19.68 -19.02 -18.26
C PRO A 74 -19.43 -20.45 -17.75
N VAL A 75 -18.16 -20.80 -17.61
CA VAL A 75 -17.76 -22.10 -17.02
C VAL A 75 -17.39 -21.86 -15.57
N GLY A 76 -18.06 -22.55 -14.64
CA GLY A 76 -17.73 -22.45 -13.21
C GLY A 76 -16.29 -22.91 -12.92
N PHE A 77 -15.68 -22.38 -11.86
CA PHE A 77 -14.26 -22.57 -11.55
C PHE A 77 -13.77 -24.03 -11.67
N LYS A 78 -14.44 -24.98 -11.00
CA LYS A 78 -14.03 -26.40 -11.02
C LYS A 78 -14.02 -27.01 -12.43
N ALA A 79 -15.08 -26.78 -13.21
CA ALA A 79 -15.17 -27.26 -14.58
C ALA A 79 -14.17 -26.56 -15.51
N GLY A 80 -13.97 -25.25 -15.31
CA GLY A 80 -12.99 -24.47 -16.07
C GLY A 80 -11.56 -24.95 -15.82
N MET A 81 -11.19 -25.17 -14.56
CA MET A 81 -9.88 -25.71 -14.20
C MET A 81 -9.66 -27.12 -14.74
N ALA A 82 -10.68 -28.00 -14.71
CA ALA A 82 -10.58 -29.33 -15.31
C ALA A 82 -10.32 -29.26 -16.82
N LYS A 83 -10.97 -28.33 -17.53
CA LYS A 83 -10.72 -28.07 -18.96
C LYS A 83 -9.28 -27.58 -19.18
N LEU A 84 -8.80 -26.66 -18.34
CA LEU A 84 -7.43 -26.11 -18.43
C LEU A 84 -6.35 -27.13 -18.13
N GLN A 85 -6.60 -28.15 -17.31
CA GLN A 85 -5.62 -29.22 -17.05
C GLN A 85 -5.13 -29.89 -18.34
N SER A 86 -6.02 -30.11 -19.33
CA SER A 86 -5.64 -30.62 -20.65
C SER A 86 -4.87 -29.64 -21.54
N GLN A 87 -4.82 -28.35 -21.17
CA GLN A 87 -4.24 -27.25 -21.96
C GLN A 87 -2.95 -26.68 -21.34
N GLY A 88 -2.35 -27.36 -20.37
CA GLY A 88 -1.16 -26.87 -19.65
C GLY A 88 -1.45 -26.33 -18.25
N GLY A 89 -2.65 -26.55 -17.71
CA GLY A 89 -2.99 -26.20 -16.33
C GLY A 89 -3.15 -24.70 -16.12
N ALA A 90 -2.59 -24.17 -15.03
CA ALA A 90 -2.71 -22.76 -14.69
C ALA A 90 -1.95 -21.84 -15.67
N ASP A 91 -0.88 -22.33 -16.30
CA ASP A 91 -0.07 -21.56 -17.26
C ASP A 91 -0.83 -21.20 -18.54
N ALA A 92 -1.90 -21.96 -18.85
CA ALA A 92 -2.80 -21.64 -19.95
C ALA A 92 -3.55 -20.30 -19.75
N LEU A 93 -3.55 -19.76 -18.53
CA LEU A 93 -4.16 -18.47 -18.18
C LEU A 93 -3.26 -17.27 -18.50
N LEU A 94 -2.00 -17.47 -18.91
CA LEU A 94 -1.13 -16.37 -19.32
C LEU A 94 -1.76 -15.58 -20.48
N GLY A 95 -1.76 -14.25 -20.36
CA GLY A 95 -2.39 -13.32 -21.30
C GLY A 95 -3.92 -13.19 -21.17
N TRP A 96 -4.54 -13.85 -20.18
CA TRP A 96 -5.99 -13.71 -19.96
C TRP A 96 -6.31 -12.41 -19.24
N SER A 97 -7.47 -11.83 -19.56
CA SER A 97 -7.97 -10.65 -18.85
C SER A 97 -8.71 -11.04 -17.58
N VAL A 98 -8.36 -10.40 -16.47
CA VAL A 98 -8.99 -10.58 -15.15
C VAL A 98 -9.95 -9.44 -14.88
N LEU A 99 -11.22 -9.76 -14.69
CA LEU A 99 -12.30 -8.80 -14.43
C LEU A 99 -12.94 -9.07 -13.08
N THR A 100 -13.49 -8.04 -12.44
CA THR A 100 -14.31 -8.24 -11.23
C THR A 100 -15.66 -8.90 -11.58
N GLU A 101 -16.30 -9.58 -10.62
CA GLU A 101 -17.58 -10.32 -10.77
C GLU A 101 -18.68 -9.49 -11.46
N ALA A 102 -18.72 -8.18 -11.24
CA ALA A 102 -19.68 -7.30 -11.87
C ALA A 102 -19.35 -6.97 -13.35
N GLY A 103 -18.25 -7.49 -13.90
CA GLY A 103 -17.79 -7.22 -15.27
C GLY A 103 -17.36 -5.78 -15.53
N HIS A 104 -17.35 -4.93 -14.50
CA HIS A 104 -17.21 -3.47 -14.65
C HIS A 104 -15.78 -2.94 -14.50
N GLU A 105 -14.88 -3.70 -13.86
CA GLU A 105 -13.52 -3.22 -13.60
C GLU A 105 -12.47 -4.26 -14.04
N LEU A 106 -11.59 -3.83 -14.95
CA LEU A 106 -10.41 -4.59 -15.35
C LEU A 106 -9.38 -4.56 -14.22
N VAL A 107 -9.08 -5.72 -13.64
CA VAL A 107 -8.00 -5.89 -12.67
C VAL A 107 -6.66 -5.87 -13.40
N GLY A 108 -6.56 -6.59 -14.53
CA GLY A 108 -5.39 -6.59 -15.39
C GLY A 108 -5.29 -7.83 -16.26
N GLU A 109 -4.20 -7.94 -16.99
CA GLU A 109 -3.85 -9.12 -17.78
C GLU A 109 -2.91 -10.02 -16.98
N VAL A 110 -3.13 -11.33 -16.99
CA VAL A 110 -2.28 -12.31 -16.31
C VAL A 110 -0.91 -12.35 -17.00
N ILE A 111 0.13 -11.93 -16.28
CA ILE A 111 1.51 -11.91 -16.79
C ILE A 111 2.35 -13.07 -16.25
N GLU A 112 1.97 -13.62 -15.11
CA GLU A 112 2.74 -14.66 -14.43
C GLU A 112 1.82 -15.53 -13.57
N VAL A 113 2.14 -16.82 -13.51
CA VAL A 113 1.51 -17.79 -12.63
C VAL A 113 2.53 -18.15 -11.56
N VAL A 114 2.28 -17.68 -10.33
CA VAL A 114 3.21 -17.81 -9.21
C VAL A 114 2.79 -19.00 -8.35
N PRO A 115 3.61 -20.07 -8.25
CA PRO A 115 3.35 -21.14 -7.31
C PRO A 115 3.52 -20.62 -5.88
N SER A 116 2.59 -20.92 -4.98
CA SER A 116 2.78 -20.55 -3.58
C SER A 116 3.83 -21.45 -2.93
N ALA A 117 4.74 -20.83 -2.17
CA ALA A 117 5.77 -21.53 -1.39
C ALA A 117 5.19 -22.54 -0.38
N ALA A 118 3.93 -22.38 0.02
CA ALA A 118 3.21 -23.38 0.80
C ALA A 118 2.16 -24.06 -0.11
N PRO A 119 2.21 -25.39 -0.29
CA PRO A 119 1.27 -26.09 -1.18
C PRO A 119 -0.20 -25.89 -0.78
N ALA A 120 -0.47 -25.68 0.51
CA ALA A 120 -1.81 -25.36 1.03
C ALA A 120 -2.37 -24.00 0.57
N ARG A 121 -1.51 -23.08 0.11
CA ARG A 121 -1.92 -21.74 -0.34
C ARG A 121 -2.29 -21.70 -1.83
N GLY A 122 -2.00 -22.77 -2.58
CA GLY A 122 -2.38 -22.93 -3.99
C GLY A 122 -1.55 -22.07 -4.95
N VAL A 123 -2.09 -21.82 -6.13
CA VAL A 123 -1.44 -21.00 -7.17
C VAL A 123 -1.95 -19.57 -7.10
N MET A 124 -1.09 -18.59 -7.36
CA MET A 124 -1.46 -17.18 -7.47
C MET A 124 -1.27 -16.69 -8.90
N LEU A 125 -2.16 -15.85 -9.38
CA LEU A 125 -2.03 -15.14 -10.64
C LEU A 125 -1.50 -13.75 -10.37
N LYS A 126 -0.43 -13.37 -11.05
CA LYS A 126 0.01 -11.97 -11.11
C LYS A 126 -0.65 -11.34 -12.33
N ALA A 127 -1.56 -10.40 -12.08
CA ALA A 127 -2.23 -9.61 -13.11
C ALA A 127 -1.64 -8.20 -13.14
N ARG A 128 -1.37 -7.67 -14.33
CA ARG A 128 -0.82 -6.31 -14.50
C ARG A 128 -1.74 -5.46 -15.35
N ARG A 129 -1.87 -4.19 -14.98
CA ARG A 129 -2.64 -3.19 -15.74
C ARG A 129 -1.91 -1.86 -15.78
N LEU A 130 -2.03 -1.14 -16.90
CA LEU A 130 -1.67 0.27 -16.97
C LEU A 130 -2.77 1.13 -16.36
N SER A 131 -2.38 2.01 -15.45
CA SER A 131 -3.30 2.85 -14.69
C SER A 131 -2.71 4.24 -14.51
N GLU A 132 -3.59 5.20 -14.23
CA GLU A 132 -3.23 6.59 -14.02
C GLU A 132 -3.62 7.01 -12.61
N LEU A 133 -2.66 7.53 -11.86
CA LEU A 133 -2.86 8.00 -10.50
C LEU A 133 -3.46 9.40 -10.53
N GLN A 134 -4.78 9.46 -10.41
CA GLN A 134 -5.50 10.73 -10.27
C GLN A 134 -5.35 11.32 -8.85
N PRO A 135 -5.28 12.65 -8.70
CA PRO A 135 -5.39 13.70 -9.74
C PRO A 135 -4.04 14.09 -10.38
N TYR A 136 -2.97 13.31 -10.17
CA TYR A 136 -1.60 13.72 -10.52
C TYR A 136 -1.23 13.47 -11.98
N GLY A 137 -2.05 12.75 -12.74
CA GLY A 137 -1.75 12.38 -14.12
C GLY A 137 -0.61 11.38 -14.28
N TYR A 138 -0.13 10.78 -13.18
CA TYR A 138 1.00 9.86 -13.23
C TYR A 138 0.58 8.51 -13.79
N SER A 139 1.09 8.16 -14.97
CA SER A 139 0.86 6.87 -15.60
C SER A 139 1.89 5.84 -15.14
N GLY A 140 1.42 4.67 -14.73
CA GLY A 140 2.29 3.58 -14.32
C GLY A 140 1.60 2.24 -14.37
N THR A 141 2.15 1.26 -13.66
CA THR A 141 1.63 -0.10 -13.63
C THR A 141 1.07 -0.44 -12.26
N GLU A 142 -0.09 -1.09 -12.25
CA GLU A 142 -0.64 -1.77 -11.08
C GLU A 142 -0.40 -3.27 -11.24
N GLU A 143 0.08 -3.91 -10.19
CA GLU A 143 0.30 -5.36 -10.15
C GLU A 143 -0.53 -5.99 -9.04
N HIS A 144 -1.45 -6.88 -9.41
CA HIS A 144 -2.39 -7.53 -8.49
C HIS A 144 -2.09 -9.02 -8.39
N TYR A 145 -2.04 -9.54 -7.18
CA TYR A 145 -1.86 -10.97 -6.94
C TYR A 145 -3.20 -11.60 -6.56
N VAL A 146 -3.76 -12.43 -7.44
CA VAL A 146 -5.08 -13.05 -7.26
C VAL A 146 -4.94 -14.55 -7.02
N PRO A 147 -5.44 -15.09 -5.89
CA PRO A 147 -5.44 -16.52 -5.65
C PRO A 147 -6.29 -17.28 -6.69
N LEU A 148 -5.71 -18.27 -7.36
CA LEU A 148 -6.42 -19.14 -8.30
C LEU A 148 -7.16 -20.25 -7.54
N ARG A 149 -8.20 -19.87 -6.79
CA ARG A 149 -9.01 -20.81 -6.01
C ARG A 149 -10.43 -20.28 -5.79
N ASP A 150 -11.33 -21.20 -5.49
CA ASP A 150 -12.62 -20.89 -4.88
C ASP A 150 -12.38 -20.27 -3.47
N PRO A 151 -13.04 -19.16 -3.08
CA PRO A 151 -14.11 -18.43 -3.77
C PRO A 151 -13.66 -17.19 -4.57
N PHE A 152 -12.35 -17.00 -4.75
CA PHE A 152 -11.81 -15.80 -5.41
C PHE A 152 -12.07 -15.79 -6.91
N VAL A 153 -12.08 -16.96 -7.54
CA VAL A 153 -12.43 -17.10 -8.96
C VAL A 153 -13.87 -17.55 -9.09
N TRP A 154 -14.69 -16.73 -9.76
CA TRP A 154 -16.11 -16.98 -9.93
C TRP A 154 -16.38 -17.86 -11.15
N CYS A 155 -16.00 -17.39 -12.35
CA CYS A 155 -16.13 -18.16 -13.58
C CYS A 155 -15.04 -17.81 -14.60
N LEU A 156 -14.89 -18.71 -15.58
CA LEU A 156 -13.96 -18.60 -16.69
C LEU A 156 -14.75 -18.53 -18.01
N TYR A 157 -14.26 -17.74 -18.95
CA TYR A 157 -14.72 -17.66 -20.33
C TYR A 157 -13.56 -18.04 -21.26
N PRO A 158 -13.33 -19.34 -21.50
CA PRO A 158 -12.15 -19.80 -22.22
C PRO A 158 -12.04 -19.26 -23.65
N ASP A 159 -13.16 -19.17 -24.35
CA ASP A 159 -13.18 -18.72 -25.75
C ASP A 159 -12.81 -17.24 -25.87
N GLN A 160 -13.02 -16.47 -24.81
CA GLN A 160 -12.70 -15.03 -24.74
C GLN A 160 -11.39 -14.76 -24.01
N LYS A 161 -10.77 -15.78 -23.40
CA LYS A 161 -9.62 -15.63 -22.50
C LYS A 161 -9.87 -14.63 -21.37
N VAL A 162 -11.04 -14.75 -20.74
CA VAL A 162 -11.46 -13.88 -19.62
C VAL A 162 -11.70 -14.70 -18.37
N LEU A 163 -11.21 -14.20 -17.24
CA LEU A 163 -11.41 -14.73 -15.90
C LEU A 163 -12.18 -13.69 -15.08
N THR A 164 -13.26 -14.09 -14.41
CA THR A 164 -13.94 -13.21 -13.45
C THR A 164 -13.61 -13.59 -12.01
N VAL A 165 -13.40 -12.57 -11.19
CA VAL A 165 -12.93 -12.74 -9.81
C VAL A 165 -13.82 -11.98 -8.82
N LYS A 166 -14.06 -12.61 -7.67
CA LYS A 166 -14.78 -12.04 -6.54
C LYS A 166 -13.76 -11.67 -5.47
N LEU A 167 -13.35 -10.40 -5.47
CA LEU A 167 -12.36 -9.88 -4.54
C LEU A 167 -13.03 -9.08 -3.41
N PRO A 168 -12.58 -9.23 -2.15
CA PRO A 168 -13.03 -8.38 -1.06
C PRO A 168 -12.75 -6.89 -1.34
N LYS A 169 -13.54 -6.01 -0.71
CA LYS A 169 -13.30 -4.56 -0.79
C LYS A 169 -11.88 -4.23 -0.31
N GLY A 170 -11.20 -3.36 -1.04
CA GLY A 170 -9.83 -2.95 -0.74
C GLY A 170 -8.74 -3.93 -1.23
N PHE A 171 -9.07 -5.10 -1.77
CA PHE A 171 -8.05 -6.04 -2.25
C PHE A 171 -7.15 -5.42 -3.34
N LEU A 172 -7.76 -4.67 -4.26
CA LEU A 172 -7.05 -3.97 -5.34
C LEU A 172 -6.21 -2.78 -4.86
N SER A 173 -6.37 -2.31 -3.61
CA SER A 173 -5.52 -1.22 -3.11
C SER A 173 -4.07 -1.66 -2.93
N LEU A 174 -3.82 -2.97 -2.78
CA LEU A 174 -2.48 -3.52 -2.70
C LEU A 174 -1.73 -3.36 -4.03
N GLY A 175 -2.38 -3.64 -5.17
CA GLY A 175 -1.72 -3.45 -6.47
C GLY A 175 -1.55 -1.99 -6.88
N ARG A 176 -2.41 -1.10 -6.37
CA ARG A 176 -2.25 0.36 -6.50
C ARG A 176 -1.03 0.90 -5.75
N ARG A 177 -0.52 0.17 -4.75
CA ARG A 177 0.68 0.57 -4.00
C ARG A 177 1.88 0.77 -4.92
N SER A 178 2.10 -0.16 -5.87
CA SER A 178 3.21 -0.06 -6.82
C SER A 178 3.15 1.20 -7.68
N LEU A 179 1.94 1.59 -8.11
CA LEU A 179 1.70 2.83 -8.85
C LEU A 179 2.02 4.07 -8.00
N ILE A 180 1.57 4.09 -6.74
CA ILE A 180 1.86 5.20 -5.81
C ILE A 180 3.35 5.28 -5.51
N LEU A 181 4.03 4.15 -5.29
CA LEU A 181 5.48 4.13 -5.07
C LEU A 181 6.25 4.65 -6.27
N GLY A 182 5.83 4.30 -7.49
CA GLY A 182 6.40 4.87 -8.73
C GLY A 182 6.29 6.39 -8.77
N PHE A 183 5.13 6.94 -8.42
CA PHE A 183 4.93 8.39 -8.34
C PHE A 183 5.76 9.04 -7.22
N LEU A 184 5.80 8.43 -6.03
CA LEU A 184 6.63 8.91 -4.93
C LEU A 184 8.12 8.89 -5.27
N ALA A 185 8.56 7.90 -6.05
CA ALA A 185 9.94 7.81 -6.54
C ALA A 185 10.33 8.97 -7.46
N SER A 186 9.39 9.55 -8.23
CA SER A 186 9.66 10.71 -9.09
C SER A 186 9.61 12.04 -8.34
N GLU A 187 8.77 12.15 -7.31
CA GLU A 187 8.51 13.40 -6.59
C GLU A 187 9.46 13.62 -5.40
N LEU A 188 9.64 12.61 -4.55
CA LEU A 188 10.37 12.76 -3.28
C LEU A 188 11.85 13.15 -3.43
N PRO A 189 12.60 12.70 -4.46
CA PRO A 189 13.99 13.11 -4.64
C PRO A 189 14.19 14.62 -4.76
N GLN A 190 13.21 15.35 -5.30
CA GLN A 190 13.28 16.82 -5.47
C GLN A 190 13.14 17.56 -4.13
N LEU A 191 12.48 16.94 -3.16
CA LEU A 191 12.23 17.49 -1.83
C LEU A 191 13.18 16.92 -0.77
N SER A 192 14.00 15.95 -1.16
CA SER A 192 15.00 15.33 -0.30
C SER A 192 16.25 16.20 -0.18
N ALA A 193 16.81 16.27 1.02
CA ALA A 193 18.16 16.81 1.19
C ALA A 193 19.17 15.81 0.61
N PRO A 194 20.18 16.26 -0.16
CA PRO A 194 21.33 15.43 -0.49
C PRO A 194 21.96 14.93 0.82
N LEU A 195 22.28 13.63 0.93
CA LEU A 195 23.24 13.22 1.97
C LEU A 195 24.57 13.84 1.58
N GLU A 196 25.15 14.64 2.47
CA GLU A 196 26.52 15.10 2.33
C GLU A 196 27.44 13.91 2.01
N LYS A 197 28.35 14.18 1.07
CA LYS A 197 29.29 13.28 0.42
C LYS A 197 29.83 12.19 1.36
N VAL A 198 29.21 11.00 1.34
CA VAL A 198 29.86 9.80 1.88
C VAL A 198 30.90 9.39 0.86
N ALA A 199 32.13 9.81 1.12
CA ALA A 199 33.30 9.59 0.28
C ALA A 199 33.81 8.13 0.37
N ILE A 200 32.98 7.14 0.08
CA ILE A 200 33.44 5.84 -0.43
C ILE A 200 32.41 5.34 -1.45
N GLY A 201 32.72 5.52 -2.74
CA GLY A 201 32.20 4.71 -3.86
C GLY A 201 30.70 4.40 -3.94
N ARG A 202 30.02 5.15 -4.83
CA ARG A 202 28.86 4.71 -5.65
C ARG A 202 27.49 4.52 -4.98
N ARG A 203 26.86 5.63 -4.55
CA ARG A 203 25.47 6.03 -4.87
C ARG A 203 25.14 7.30 -4.08
N GLU A 204 24.60 8.33 -4.73
CA GLU A 204 23.96 9.43 -4.02
C GLU A 204 22.75 8.87 -3.27
N MET A 205 22.93 8.51 -1.99
CA MET A 205 21.84 8.09 -1.15
C MET A 205 21.09 9.36 -0.71
N ARG A 206 19.77 9.41 -0.91
CA ARG A 206 18.94 10.57 -0.53
C ARG A 206 18.28 10.32 0.82
N VAL A 207 18.11 11.37 1.63
CA VAL A 207 17.37 11.26 2.90
C VAL A 207 15.88 11.39 2.64
N MET A 208 15.08 10.49 3.19
CA MET A 208 13.62 10.60 3.15
C MET A 208 13.17 11.93 3.76
N PRO A 209 12.42 12.79 3.03
CA PRO A 209 11.94 14.05 3.56
C PRO A 209 10.99 13.79 4.74
N SER A 210 11.12 14.62 5.78
CA SER A 210 10.23 14.56 6.93
C SER A 210 8.85 15.13 6.58
N ARG A 211 7.83 14.73 7.35
CA ARG A 211 6.48 15.29 7.24
C ARG A 211 6.46 16.83 7.27
N ARG A 212 7.22 17.45 8.18
CA ARG A 212 7.32 18.91 8.28
C ARG A 212 7.93 19.54 7.02
N GLN A 213 8.88 18.88 6.37
CA GLN A 213 9.48 19.38 5.12
C GLN A 213 8.47 19.32 3.97
N LEU A 214 7.71 18.22 3.85
CA LEU A 214 6.65 18.10 2.84
C LEU A 214 5.53 19.11 3.07
N GLU A 215 5.10 19.30 4.33
CA GLU A 215 4.08 20.29 4.68
C GLU A 215 4.57 21.73 4.44
N ALA A 216 5.83 22.05 4.77
CA ALA A 216 6.43 23.36 4.49
C ALA A 216 6.56 23.63 2.98
N ALA A 217 6.74 22.60 2.16
CA ALA A 217 6.70 22.69 0.71
C ALA A 217 5.28 22.73 0.12
N GLY A 218 4.23 22.76 0.95
CA GLY A 218 2.83 22.73 0.51
C GLY A 218 2.36 21.38 -0.03
N ARG A 219 3.19 20.33 0.06
CA ARG A 219 2.94 19.00 -0.48
C ARG A 219 2.38 18.03 0.55
N ARG A 220 1.25 18.41 1.17
CA ARG A 220 0.52 17.56 2.13
C ARG A 220 -0.05 16.30 1.47
N ASP A 221 -0.37 16.41 0.19
CA ASP A 221 -0.81 15.33 -0.69
C ASP A 221 0.19 14.15 -0.70
N LEU A 222 1.50 14.45 -0.77
CA LEU A 222 2.55 13.43 -0.70
C LEU A 222 2.63 12.75 0.67
N VAL A 223 2.33 13.48 1.75
CA VAL A 223 2.26 12.89 3.11
C VAL A 223 1.16 11.83 3.15
N ASP A 224 -0.02 12.14 2.62
CA ASP A 224 -1.16 11.21 2.62
C ASP A 224 -0.86 9.97 1.76
N LEU A 225 -0.17 10.13 0.62
CA LEU A 225 0.28 9.01 -0.20
C LEU A 225 1.32 8.14 0.50
N VAL A 226 2.31 8.74 1.16
CA VAL A 226 3.31 8.01 1.95
C VAL A 226 2.63 7.19 3.05
N LEU A 227 1.64 7.75 3.75
CA LEU A 227 0.88 7.04 4.77
C LEU A 227 0.05 5.87 4.19
N LYS A 228 -0.52 6.03 2.99
CA LYS A 228 -1.22 4.93 2.29
C LYS A 228 -0.30 3.77 1.94
N CYS A 229 0.99 4.03 1.72
CA CYS A 229 2.01 3.01 1.44
C CYS A 229 2.70 2.47 2.72
N GLY A 230 2.11 2.63 3.91
CA GLY A 230 2.66 2.09 5.16
C GLY A 230 3.57 3.06 5.94
N GLY A 231 3.82 4.25 5.38
CA GLY A 231 4.48 5.36 6.08
C GLY A 231 5.94 5.58 5.69
N PHE A 232 6.55 6.59 6.31
CA PHE A 232 7.84 7.15 5.87
C PHE A 232 8.99 6.14 5.91
N CYS A 233 9.04 5.25 6.91
CA CYS A 233 10.13 4.29 7.03
C CYS A 233 10.03 3.20 5.97
N GLU A 234 8.82 2.67 5.74
CA GLU A 234 8.56 1.61 4.76
C GLU A 234 8.81 2.11 3.34
N VAL A 235 8.26 3.28 3.00
CA VAL A 235 8.51 3.93 1.71
C VAL A 235 9.99 4.27 1.52
N ALA A 236 10.70 4.71 2.56
CA ALA A 236 12.13 4.99 2.45
C ALA A 236 12.93 3.73 2.06
N VAL A 237 12.62 2.58 2.68
CA VAL A 237 13.26 1.31 2.34
C VAL A 237 12.97 0.92 0.90
N GLU A 238 11.71 0.99 0.48
CA GLU A 238 11.29 0.63 -0.88
C GLU A 238 11.91 1.53 -1.96
N LEU A 239 12.08 2.82 -1.66
CA LEU A 239 12.70 3.78 -2.59
C LEU A 239 14.23 3.84 -2.48
N GLY A 240 14.84 3.05 -1.59
CA GLY A 240 16.29 3.08 -1.34
C GLY A 240 16.78 4.40 -0.73
N MET A 241 15.90 5.12 -0.03
CA MET A 241 16.20 6.35 0.69
C MET A 241 16.57 6.05 2.15
N ARG A 242 17.42 6.88 2.76
CA ARG A 242 17.74 6.76 4.18
C ARG A 242 16.63 7.39 5.01
N SER A 243 15.96 6.59 5.85
CA SER A 243 15.06 7.13 6.87
C SER A 243 15.86 7.81 7.98
N ARG A 244 15.33 8.93 8.51
CA ARG A 244 15.89 9.60 9.70
C ARG A 244 15.66 8.80 10.98
N ARG A 245 14.61 7.99 11.02
CA ARG A 245 14.30 7.11 12.15
C ARG A 245 14.66 5.69 11.78
N ARG A 246 15.33 5.00 12.70
CA ARG A 246 15.56 3.56 12.60
C ARG A 246 14.26 2.81 12.93
N PRO A 247 13.96 1.70 12.24
CA PRO A 247 12.79 0.88 12.56
C PRO A 247 12.93 0.27 13.97
N ALA A 248 11.80 -0.17 14.54
CA ALA A 248 11.83 -0.91 15.80
C ALA A 248 12.67 -2.19 15.65
N GLY A 249 13.47 -2.52 16.67
CA GLY A 249 14.39 -3.66 16.64
C GLY A 249 15.70 -3.41 15.87
N TYR A 250 15.88 -2.25 15.23
CA TYR A 250 17.10 -1.96 14.47
C TYR A 250 18.37 -2.03 15.33
N TRP A 251 18.30 -1.51 16.55
CA TRP A 251 19.43 -1.47 17.50
C TRP A 251 19.67 -2.80 18.22
N ASP A 252 18.74 -3.75 18.12
CA ASP A 252 18.87 -5.07 18.72
C ASP A 252 19.79 -5.98 17.88
N ASN A 253 20.01 -5.63 16.61
CA ASN A 253 20.98 -6.33 15.75
C ASN A 253 22.40 -5.72 15.94
N PRO A 254 23.37 -6.47 16.47
CA PRO A 254 24.74 -5.97 16.64
C PRO A 254 25.41 -5.59 15.33
N GLU A 255 25.04 -6.19 14.20
CA GLU A 255 25.60 -5.84 12.88
C GLU A 255 25.22 -4.41 12.46
N HIS A 256 23.99 -3.98 12.78
CA HIS A 256 23.55 -2.61 12.51
C HIS A 256 24.27 -1.62 13.40
N LEU A 257 24.46 -1.95 14.68
CA LEU A 257 25.20 -1.11 15.63
C LEU A 257 26.65 -0.93 15.18
N ASP A 258 27.31 -2.02 14.81
CA ASP A 258 28.67 -2.04 14.29
C ASP A 258 28.82 -1.20 13.01
N ALA A 259 27.89 -1.34 12.06
CA ALA A 259 27.91 -0.56 10.83
C ALA A 259 27.75 0.95 11.10
N GLU A 260 26.85 1.33 12.01
CA GLU A 260 26.65 2.74 12.38
C GLU A 260 27.84 3.30 13.17
N LEU A 261 28.44 2.53 14.08
CA LEU A 261 29.65 2.91 14.80
C LEU A 261 30.82 3.12 13.84
N ARG A 262 31.04 2.19 12.89
CA ARG A 262 32.09 2.35 11.86
C ARG A 262 31.85 3.59 11.01
N ALA A 263 30.61 3.83 10.58
CA ALA A 263 30.26 5.01 9.80
C ALA A 263 30.47 6.31 10.61
N PHE A 264 30.12 6.32 11.89
CA PHE A 264 30.33 7.45 12.78
C PHE A 264 31.82 7.73 13.00
N VAL A 265 32.61 6.71 13.35
CA VAL A 265 34.06 6.81 13.52
C VAL A 265 34.70 7.31 12.22
N ALA A 266 34.38 6.71 11.07
CA ALA A 266 34.92 7.15 9.79
C ALA A 266 34.57 8.61 9.43
N GLY A 267 33.39 9.09 9.81
CA GLY A 267 32.94 10.46 9.52
C GLY A 267 33.38 11.52 10.53
N GLN A 268 33.77 11.13 11.74
CA GLN A 268 34.08 12.05 12.85
C GLN A 268 35.54 11.97 13.32
N TRP A 269 36.34 11.03 12.80
CA TRP A 269 37.74 10.92 13.19
C TRP A 269 38.57 12.04 12.56
N VAL A 270 38.69 13.14 13.29
CA VAL A 270 39.72 14.16 13.07
C VAL A 270 40.93 13.77 13.91
N VAL A 271 42.12 13.78 13.31
CA VAL A 271 43.38 13.62 14.06
C VAL A 271 43.44 14.75 15.09
N LEU A 272 43.39 14.41 16.38
CA LEU A 272 43.69 15.36 17.43
C LEU A 272 45.20 15.62 17.36
N GLU A 273 45.59 16.74 16.77
CA GLU A 273 46.96 17.22 16.88
C GLU A 273 47.26 17.43 18.37
N ARG A 274 48.27 16.72 18.88
CA ARG A 274 48.77 16.98 20.24
C ARG A 274 49.44 18.36 20.23
N PRO A 275 49.14 19.22 21.22
CA PRO A 275 49.75 20.54 21.34
C PRO A 275 51.27 20.46 21.53
#